data_AF-A0AAE2BKN8-F1
#
_entry.id   AF-A0AAE2BKN8-F1
#
_cell.length_a   1.000
_cell.length_b   1.000
_cell.length_c   1.000
_cell.angle_alpha   90.00
_cell.angle_beta   90.00
_cell.angle_gamma   90.00
#
_symmetry.space_group_name_H-M   'P 1'
#
loop_
_entity.id
_entity.type
_entity.pdbx_description
1 polymer ?
#
loop_
_entity_poly.entity_id
_entity_poly.type
_entity_poly.pdbx_seq_one_letter_code
_entity_poly.pdbx_strand_id
1 'polypeptide(L)'
;MMTTSVTPNHNVAAILAAPFYMMWNLFSGFMISHMRIPIWWRWYYWANPIAWSLYGLLTSQYGNLNESVRLTDGVHSMPIKQLLKHQFGFRHDFLGIAGLVVPPTPSPQNPDSATLSDFTRISELLSNPSLQPGEGLEEALTAARISPSPNLLLQTFSHFDSTPKPLFTLFSWAHKRPDFQFSMAVFNAMVNSLGKAREFDSAWCLILDQIKGDPSRRPDSDTFLTMIRRYARAGLPLAAIRTFEYACSLDFLGDSDPEKNLFETLLDALCKEGHVRIASQYIDKHRAKDPSWLPPIRIYNILLNGWFRSRKLKHAERLWVQMKKENVKPTVVTYGTIIEDCAECAALTWQWSCSMR
;
A
#
# COMPACT_ATOMS: atom_id res chain seq x y z
N MET A 1 16.90 9.34 7.68
CA MET A 1 17.62 9.42 6.38
C MET A 1 19.11 9.13 6.53
N MET A 2 19.87 9.77 7.44
CA MET A 2 21.29 9.40 7.63
C MET A 2 21.52 8.12 8.45
N THR A 3 20.66 7.79 9.41
CA THR A 3 20.80 6.54 10.20
C THR A 3 20.54 5.29 9.37
N THR A 4 19.67 5.38 8.36
CA THR A 4 19.35 4.30 7.42
C THR A 4 20.48 4.00 6.44
N SER A 5 21.40 4.95 6.17
CA SER A 5 22.55 4.72 5.28
C SER A 5 23.75 4.08 6.00
N VAL A 6 23.82 4.18 7.33
CA VAL A 6 24.93 3.64 8.14
C VAL A 6 24.58 2.26 8.73
N THR A 7 23.32 1.87 8.68
CA THR A 7 22.84 0.62 9.30
C THR A 7 22.46 -0.42 8.25
N PRO A 8 22.75 -1.70 8.49
CA PRO A 8 22.50 -2.77 7.52
C PRO A 8 21.01 -3.12 7.35
N ASN A 9 20.12 -2.63 8.23
CA ASN A 9 18.70 -2.96 8.22
C ASN A 9 17.84 -1.78 8.71
N HIS A 10 16.70 -1.55 8.06
CA HIS A 10 15.74 -0.49 8.40
C HIS A 10 15.17 -0.63 9.82
N ASN A 11 14.98 -1.85 10.32
CA ASN A 11 14.50 -2.09 11.69
C ASN A 11 15.54 -1.64 12.73
N VAL A 12 16.82 -1.90 12.48
CA VAL A 12 17.93 -1.47 13.34
C VAL A 12 18.11 0.05 13.26
N ALA A 13 17.96 0.63 12.05
CA ALA A 13 17.96 2.07 11.84
C ALA A 13 16.90 2.79 12.66
N ALA A 14 15.68 2.23 12.71
CA ALA A 14 14.56 2.79 13.45
C ALA A 14 14.81 2.79 14.96
N ILE A 15 15.32 1.67 15.50
CA ILE A 15 15.67 1.55 16.92
C ILE A 15 16.75 2.56 17.30
N LEU A 16 17.79 2.70 16.48
CA LEU A 16 18.88 3.63 16.74
C LEU A 16 18.46 5.10 16.60
N ALA A 17 17.51 5.41 15.71
CA ALA A 17 17.04 6.78 15.50
C ALA A 17 16.03 7.26 16.56
N ALA A 18 15.28 6.34 17.18
CA ALA A 18 14.26 6.65 18.19
C ALA A 18 14.73 7.59 19.32
N PRO A 19 15.86 7.35 20.02
CA PRO A 19 16.34 8.25 21.07
C PRO A 19 16.72 9.64 20.54
N PHE A 20 17.24 9.74 19.32
CA PHE A 20 17.58 11.03 18.70
C PHE A 20 16.32 11.85 18.38
N TYR A 21 15.26 11.22 17.84
CA TYR A 21 13.99 11.92 17.61
C TYR A 21 13.33 12.36 18.91
N MET A 22 13.42 11.54 19.97
CA MET A 22 12.91 11.91 21.29
C MET A 22 13.65 13.14 21.85
N MET A 23 14.99 13.15 21.74
CA MET A 23 15.82 14.30 22.11
C MET A 23 15.46 15.55 21.31
N TRP A 24 15.26 15.40 19.99
CA TRP A 24 14.92 16.49 19.08
C TRP A 24 13.56 17.10 19.42
N ASN A 25 12.56 16.27 19.73
CA ASN A 25 11.23 16.76 20.13
C ASN A 25 11.22 17.39 21.53
N LEU A 26 11.99 16.85 22.48
CA LEU A 26 12.07 17.39 23.84
C LEU A 26 12.60 18.83 23.87
N PHE A 27 13.62 19.13 23.06
CA PHE A 27 14.26 20.44 22.96
C PHE A 27 13.70 21.32 21.82
N SER A 28 12.55 20.97 21.24
CA SER A 28 11.90 21.75 20.17
C SER A 28 11.24 23.06 20.63
N GLY A 29 11.22 23.35 21.94
CA GLY A 29 10.56 24.54 22.50
C GLY A 29 9.12 24.33 22.97
N PHE A 30 8.48 23.20 22.61
CA PHE A 30 7.12 22.87 23.07
C PHE A 30 7.10 22.31 24.50
N MET A 31 7.91 21.27 24.77
CA MET A 31 7.97 20.63 26.10
C MET A 31 8.84 21.42 27.08
N ILE A 32 10.02 21.85 26.63
CA ILE A 32 10.94 22.69 27.40
C ILE A 32 11.07 24.01 26.66
N SER A 33 10.61 25.10 27.26
CA SER A 33 10.75 26.42 26.66
C SER A 33 12.23 26.79 26.54
N HIS A 34 12.59 27.51 25.46
CA HIS A 34 13.97 27.91 25.17
C HIS A 34 14.65 28.60 26.37
N MET A 35 13.90 29.38 27.14
CA MET A 35 14.42 30.10 28.31
C MET A 35 14.88 29.19 29.45
N ARG A 36 14.32 27.98 29.55
CA ARG A 36 14.67 26.97 30.57
C ARG A 36 15.82 26.05 30.16
N ILE A 37 16.30 26.16 28.91
CA ILE A 37 17.42 25.35 28.42
C ILE A 37 18.75 25.94 28.91
N PRO A 38 19.64 25.13 29.54
CA PRO A 38 20.99 25.55 29.93
C PRO A 38 21.76 26.15 28.74
N ILE A 39 22.58 27.17 28.98
CA ILE A 39 23.22 27.96 27.93
C ILE A 39 24.01 27.08 26.94
N TRP A 40 24.71 26.05 27.43
CA TRP A 40 25.50 25.12 26.59
C TRP A 40 24.66 24.16 25.74
N TRP A 41 23.35 24.03 25.96
CA TRP A 41 22.44 23.23 25.12
C TRP A 41 21.62 24.08 24.13
N ARG A 42 21.70 25.42 24.20
CA ARG A 42 20.87 26.30 23.35
C ARG A 42 21.17 26.19 21.87
N TRP A 43 22.39 25.81 21.48
CA TRP A 43 22.72 25.58 20.06
C TRP A 43 21.87 24.45 19.45
N TYR A 44 21.52 23.43 20.25
CA TYR A 44 20.72 22.29 19.80
C TYR A 44 19.29 22.71 19.46
N TYR A 45 18.72 23.64 20.23
CA TYR A 45 17.43 24.27 19.92
C TYR A 45 17.48 24.98 18.55
N TRP A 46 18.56 25.73 18.26
CA TRP A 46 18.70 26.46 17.00
C TRP A 46 19.04 25.56 15.80
N ALA A 47 19.58 24.36 16.04
CA ALA A 47 19.78 23.35 14.99
C ALA A 47 18.47 22.62 14.60
N ASN A 48 17.40 22.80 15.38
CA ASN A 48 16.15 22.06 15.22
C ASN A 48 15.12 22.80 14.34
N PRO A 49 14.73 22.27 13.16
CA PRO A 49 13.76 22.90 12.26
C PRO A 49 12.34 22.96 12.85
N ILE A 50 11.98 22.04 13.76
CA ILE A 50 10.68 22.05 14.46
C ILE A 50 10.61 23.26 15.39
N ALA A 51 11.71 23.59 16.07
CA ALA A 51 11.79 24.76 16.92
C ALA A 51 11.59 26.06 16.12
N TRP A 52 12.20 26.16 14.95
CA TRP A 52 11.99 27.30 14.03
C TRP A 52 10.58 27.37 13.46
N SER A 53 9.97 26.23 13.17
CA SER A 53 8.58 26.16 12.69
C SER A 53 7.60 26.65 13.76
N LEU A 54 7.77 26.20 15.01
CA LEU A 54 6.97 26.65 16.14
C LEU A 54 7.18 28.14 16.43
N TYR A 55 8.43 28.61 16.35
CA TYR A 55 8.79 30.03 16.48
C TYR A 55 8.07 30.86 15.42
N GLY A 56 8.18 30.49 14.15
CA GLY A 56 7.56 31.19 13.03
C GLY A 56 6.04 31.23 13.12
N LEU A 57 5.41 30.10 13.44
CA LEU A 57 3.95 30.00 13.57
C LEU A 57 3.42 30.89 14.71
N LEU A 58 3.98 30.78 15.91
CA LEU A 58 3.51 31.55 17.06
C LEU A 58 3.78 33.05 16.91
N THR A 59 4.93 33.43 16.34
CA THR A 59 5.24 34.85 16.11
C THR A 59 4.46 35.45 14.96
N SER A 60 4.13 34.68 13.92
CA SER A 60 3.29 35.13 12.80
C SER A 60 1.84 35.31 13.21
N GLN A 61 1.27 34.34 13.94
CA GLN A 61 -0.15 34.35 14.29
C GLN A 61 -0.45 35.24 15.49
N TYR A 62 0.42 35.24 16.51
CA TYR A 62 0.14 35.88 17.80
C TYR A 62 1.12 36.99 18.18
N GLY A 63 2.17 37.23 17.39
CA GLY A 63 3.20 38.23 17.72
C GLY A 63 2.74 39.69 17.72
N ASN A 64 1.60 39.97 17.07
CA ASN A 64 1.00 41.31 16.96
C ASN A 64 -0.27 41.51 17.79
N LEU A 65 -0.73 40.46 18.49
CA LEU A 65 -1.93 40.53 19.32
C LEU A 65 -1.61 41.08 20.72
N ASN A 66 -2.30 42.16 21.09
CA ASN A 66 -2.22 42.79 22.41
C ASN A 66 -3.35 42.35 23.36
N GLU A 67 -4.12 41.34 22.98
CA GLU A 67 -5.16 40.78 23.83
C GLU A 67 -4.54 40.22 25.12
N SER A 68 -5.22 40.46 26.25
CA SER A 68 -4.75 40.01 27.56
C SER A 68 -5.21 38.58 27.81
N VAL A 69 -4.25 37.71 28.15
CA VAL A 69 -4.52 36.33 28.53
C VAL A 69 -4.29 36.16 30.02
N ARG A 70 -5.25 35.51 30.69
CA ARG A 70 -5.13 35.13 32.09
C ARG A 70 -4.11 34.01 32.22
N LEU A 71 -3.11 34.21 33.08
CA LEU A 71 -2.09 33.20 33.38
C LEU A 71 -2.70 32.02 34.15
N THR A 72 -1.95 30.93 34.23
CA THR A 72 -2.34 29.69 34.95
C THR A 72 -2.69 29.93 36.43
N ASP A 73 -2.24 31.05 36.99
CA ASP A 73 -2.47 31.45 38.38
C ASP A 73 -3.84 32.15 38.56
N GLY A 74 -4.60 32.39 37.49
CA GLY A 74 -5.97 32.92 37.50
C GLY A 74 -6.13 34.40 37.88
N VAL A 75 -5.11 35.01 38.51
CA VAL A 75 -5.16 36.38 39.05
C VAL A 75 -4.47 37.40 38.14
N HIS A 76 -3.36 37.02 37.49
CA HIS A 76 -2.58 37.93 36.64
C HIS A 76 -2.96 37.80 35.17
N SER A 77 -3.15 38.94 34.50
CA SER A 77 -3.36 39.02 33.05
C SER A 77 -2.19 39.76 32.41
N MET A 78 -1.63 39.20 31.33
CA MET A 78 -0.59 39.87 30.55
C MET A 78 -0.93 39.80 29.05
N PRO A 79 -0.52 40.78 28.23
CA PRO A 79 -0.75 40.73 26.80
C PRO A 79 0.03 39.56 26.17
N ILE A 80 -0.57 38.90 25.18
CA ILE A 80 -0.02 37.70 24.50
C ILE A 80 1.41 37.96 23.99
N LYS A 81 1.66 39.14 23.43
CA LYS A 81 3.00 39.55 22.99
C LYS A 81 4.04 39.54 24.12
N GLN A 82 3.68 39.95 25.34
CA GLN A 82 4.58 39.90 26.50
C GLN A 82 4.74 38.47 27.01
N LEU A 83 3.69 37.66 26.99
CA LEU A 83 3.75 36.24 27.33
C LEU A 83 4.74 35.48 26.44
N LEU A 84 4.60 35.63 25.12
CA LEU A 84 5.48 35.00 24.13
C LEU A 84 6.95 35.40 24.32
N LYS A 85 7.20 36.68 24.66
CA LYS A 85 8.56 37.19 24.89
C LYS A 85 9.15 36.73 26.23
N HIS A 86 8.40 36.79 27.33
CA HIS A 86 8.91 36.51 28.67
C HIS A 86 8.94 35.02 29.01
N GLN A 87 7.91 34.25 28.63
CA GLN A 87 7.80 32.84 29.00
C GLN A 87 8.47 31.91 27.99
N PHE A 88 8.31 32.21 26.69
CA PHE A 88 8.80 31.36 25.61
C PHE A 88 10.04 31.92 24.88
N GLY A 89 10.30 33.22 24.99
CA GLY A 89 11.45 33.86 24.34
C GLY A 89 11.26 34.17 22.86
N PHE A 90 10.02 34.12 22.37
CA PHE A 90 9.67 34.42 20.98
C PHE A 90 9.68 35.93 20.74
N ARG A 91 10.45 36.38 19.75
CA ARG A 91 10.59 37.79 19.35
C ARG A 91 10.10 37.95 17.92
N HIS A 92 9.17 38.88 17.72
CA HIS A 92 8.58 39.12 16.39
C HIS A 92 9.63 39.59 15.36
N ASP A 93 10.66 40.32 15.79
CA ASP A 93 11.76 40.81 14.95
C ASP A 93 12.57 39.68 14.27
N PHE A 94 12.48 38.46 14.81
CA PHE A 94 13.20 37.30 14.31
C PHE A 94 12.38 36.46 13.31
N LEU A 95 11.14 36.87 13.01
CA LEU A 95 10.24 36.18 12.09
C LEU A 95 10.85 36.04 10.67
N GLY A 96 11.53 37.08 10.18
CA GLY A 96 12.19 37.05 8.87
C GLY A 96 13.32 36.01 8.79
N ILE A 97 14.05 35.81 9.90
CA ILE A 97 15.11 34.79 9.99
C ILE A 97 14.48 33.40 10.10
N ALA A 98 13.40 33.25 10.87
CA ALA A 98 12.65 32.00 10.95
C ALA A 98 12.10 31.57 9.57
N GLY A 99 11.61 32.52 8.76
CA GLY A 99 11.16 32.27 7.38
C GLY A 99 12.27 31.96 6.38
N LEU A 100 13.53 32.27 6.69
CA LEU A 100 14.70 31.86 5.89
C LEU A 100 15.16 30.44 6.27
N VAL A 101 15.16 30.12 7.58
CA VAL A 101 15.63 28.82 8.09
C VAL A 101 14.62 27.71 7.82
N VAL A 102 13.33 28.02 7.87
CA VAL A 102 12.28 27.14 7.37
C VAL A 102 12.03 27.55 5.92
N PRO A 103 12.65 26.91 4.92
CA PRO A 103 12.28 27.19 3.53
C PRO A 103 10.76 27.04 3.45
N PRO A 104 10.06 27.88 2.67
CA PRO A 104 8.65 27.65 2.43
C PRO A 104 8.55 26.19 2.02
N THR A 105 7.84 25.39 2.83
CA THR A 105 7.31 24.13 2.31
C THR A 105 6.75 24.53 0.96
N PRO A 106 7.13 23.87 -0.15
CA PRO A 106 6.46 24.16 -1.40
C PRO A 106 4.98 24.14 -1.02
N SER A 107 4.32 25.30 -1.12
CA SER A 107 2.87 25.32 -1.14
C SER A 107 2.55 24.18 -2.09
N PRO A 108 1.69 23.21 -1.75
CA PRO A 108 1.23 22.31 -2.79
C PRO A 108 0.85 23.27 -3.92
N GLN A 109 1.63 23.22 -5.01
CA GLN A 109 1.10 23.67 -6.27
C GLN A 109 -0.26 22.96 -6.27
N ASN A 110 -1.34 23.67 -6.51
CA ASN A 110 -2.60 23.01 -6.74
C ASN A 110 -2.57 22.58 -8.22
N PRO A 111 -2.02 21.39 -8.62
CA PRO A 111 -2.52 20.74 -9.81
C PRO A 111 -3.94 20.19 -9.55
N ASP A 112 -4.41 20.22 -8.29
CA ASP A 112 -5.62 19.55 -7.83
C ASP A 112 -6.92 20.29 -8.14
N SER A 113 -6.94 21.60 -8.39
CA SER A 113 -8.22 22.27 -8.69
C SER A 113 -8.79 21.87 -10.05
N ALA A 114 -7.93 21.71 -11.06
CA ALA A 114 -8.33 21.27 -12.39
C ALA A 114 -8.65 19.77 -12.42
N THR A 115 -7.78 18.92 -11.86
CA THR A 115 -8.00 17.46 -11.85
C THR A 115 -9.19 17.05 -10.97
N LEU A 116 -9.44 17.74 -9.85
CA LEU A 116 -10.62 17.50 -9.03
C LEU A 116 -11.90 17.95 -9.76
N SER A 117 -11.85 19.06 -10.51
CA SER A 117 -12.98 19.51 -11.33
C SER A 117 -13.27 18.58 -12.51
N ASP A 118 -12.23 18.00 -13.10
CA ASP A 118 -12.38 17.01 -14.17
C ASP A 118 -12.85 15.66 -13.60
N PHE A 119 -12.40 15.27 -12.40
CA PHE A 119 -12.88 14.08 -11.71
C PHE A 119 -14.37 14.18 -11.39
N THR A 120 -14.85 15.32 -10.88
CA THR A 120 -16.28 15.51 -10.59
C THR A 120 -17.13 15.49 -11.85
N ARG A 121 -16.62 16.03 -12.96
CA ARG A 121 -17.29 15.94 -14.27
C ARG A 121 -17.38 14.51 -14.78
N ILE A 122 -16.29 13.74 -14.69
CA ILE A 122 -16.30 12.32 -15.05
C ILE A 122 -17.26 11.56 -14.14
N SER A 123 -17.24 11.80 -12.83
CA SER A 123 -18.10 11.08 -11.89
C SER A 123 -19.59 11.37 -12.11
N GLU A 124 -19.95 12.62 -12.43
CA GLU A 124 -21.31 12.99 -12.84
C GLU A 124 -21.73 12.27 -14.13
N LEU A 125 -20.86 12.23 -15.14
CA LEU A 125 -21.13 11.56 -16.41
C LEU A 125 -21.29 10.04 -16.24
N LEU A 126 -20.43 9.40 -15.45
CA LEU A 126 -20.48 7.96 -15.19
C LEU A 126 -21.67 7.56 -14.31
N SER A 127 -22.16 8.46 -13.46
CA SER A 127 -23.31 8.22 -12.58
C SER A 127 -24.65 8.50 -13.26
N ASN A 128 -24.65 9.08 -14.47
CA ASN A 128 -25.88 9.47 -15.15
C ASN A 128 -26.58 8.25 -15.79
N PRO A 129 -27.78 7.85 -15.31
CA PRO A 129 -28.48 6.66 -15.79
C PRO A 129 -28.98 6.77 -17.24
N SER A 130 -29.01 7.97 -17.83
CA SER A 130 -29.45 8.16 -19.21
C SER A 130 -28.38 7.82 -20.25
N LEU A 131 -27.10 7.78 -19.86
CA LEU A 131 -25.99 7.49 -20.77
C LEU A 131 -25.71 6.00 -20.77
N GLN A 132 -25.92 5.35 -21.91
CA GLN A 132 -25.50 3.96 -22.09
C GLN A 132 -23.98 3.89 -22.30
N PRO A 133 -23.28 2.91 -21.69
CA PRO A 133 -21.86 2.69 -21.95
C PRO A 133 -21.63 2.41 -23.45
N GLY A 134 -20.85 3.27 -24.12
CA GLY A 134 -20.55 3.15 -25.54
C GLY A 134 -20.30 4.51 -26.18
N GLU A 135 -20.67 4.65 -27.46
CA GLU A 135 -20.41 5.86 -28.28
C GLU A 135 -21.01 7.13 -27.67
N GLY A 136 -22.23 7.07 -27.10
CA GLY A 136 -22.87 8.23 -26.48
C GLY A 136 -22.12 8.77 -25.25
N LEU A 137 -21.43 7.89 -24.50
CA LEU A 137 -20.57 8.31 -23.39
C LEU A 137 -19.23 8.89 -23.91
N GLU A 138 -18.66 8.32 -24.97
CA GLU A 138 -17.45 8.86 -25.62
C GLU A 138 -17.68 10.29 -26.17
N GLU A 139 -18.85 10.53 -26.77
CA GLU A 139 -19.26 11.86 -27.25
C GLU A 139 -19.41 12.85 -26.09
N ALA A 140 -20.08 12.46 -25.01
CA ALA A 140 -20.25 13.29 -23.81
C ALA A 140 -18.91 13.65 -23.16
N LEU A 141 -17.98 12.68 -23.06
CA LEU A 141 -16.62 12.91 -22.56
C LEU A 141 -15.82 13.86 -23.46
N THR A 142 -16.02 13.78 -24.77
CA THR A 142 -15.37 14.67 -25.74
C THR A 142 -15.94 16.09 -25.67
N ALA A 143 -17.27 16.22 -25.55
CA ALA A 143 -17.96 17.49 -25.35
C ALA A 143 -17.51 18.19 -24.05
N ALA A 144 -17.20 17.42 -23.00
CA ALA A 144 -16.72 17.93 -21.72
C ALA A 144 -15.27 18.47 -21.77
N ARG A 145 -14.54 18.34 -22.90
CA ARG A 145 -13.17 18.86 -23.11
C ARG A 145 -12.15 18.43 -22.05
N ILE A 146 -12.33 17.25 -21.47
CA ILE A 146 -11.47 16.72 -20.40
C ILE A 146 -10.14 16.25 -21.00
N SER A 147 -8.99 16.58 -20.40
CA SER A 147 -7.70 16.01 -20.79
C SER A 147 -7.41 14.72 -19.99
N PRO A 148 -7.32 13.54 -20.63
CA PRO A 148 -7.10 12.29 -19.91
C PRO A 148 -5.67 12.25 -19.36
N SER A 149 -5.53 12.15 -18.04
CA SER A 149 -4.26 11.85 -17.38
C SER A 149 -4.32 10.49 -16.70
N PRO A 150 -3.21 9.73 -16.62
CA PRO A 150 -3.18 8.44 -15.93
C PRO A 150 -3.67 8.52 -14.48
N ASN A 151 -3.30 9.59 -13.76
CA ASN A 151 -3.68 9.79 -12.36
C ASN A 151 -5.20 10.01 -12.21
N LEU A 152 -5.79 10.80 -13.10
CA LEU A 152 -7.24 11.03 -13.12
C LEU A 152 -8.01 9.72 -13.38
N LEU A 153 -7.52 8.89 -14.30
CA LEU A 153 -8.13 7.58 -14.58
C LEU A 153 -8.00 6.62 -13.39
N LEU A 154 -6.83 6.55 -12.75
CA LEU A 154 -6.65 5.72 -11.54
C LEU A 154 -7.58 6.14 -10.41
N GLN A 155 -7.72 7.46 -10.18
CA GLN A 155 -8.65 8.00 -9.19
C GLN A 155 -10.10 7.62 -9.54
N THR A 156 -10.49 7.77 -10.79
CA THR A 156 -11.83 7.39 -11.28
C THR A 156 -12.10 5.89 -11.10
N PHE A 157 -11.14 5.04 -11.47
CA PHE A 157 -11.29 3.60 -11.37
C PHE A 157 -11.40 3.15 -9.91
N SER A 158 -10.61 3.73 -9.01
CA SER A 158 -10.74 3.44 -7.57
C SER A 158 -12.11 3.81 -7.00
N HIS A 159 -12.80 4.81 -7.56
CA HIS A 159 -14.12 5.23 -7.11
C HIS A 159 -15.24 4.35 -7.70
N PHE A 160 -15.15 3.99 -8.98
CA PHE A 160 -16.17 3.25 -9.73
C PHE A 160 -15.82 1.77 -9.97
N ASP A 161 -14.97 1.21 -9.12
CA ASP A 161 -14.37 -0.12 -9.24
C ASP A 161 -15.35 -1.28 -9.55
N SER A 162 -16.63 -1.10 -9.25
CA SER A 162 -17.70 -2.10 -9.39
C SER A 162 -18.43 -2.08 -10.74
N THR A 163 -18.29 -1.03 -11.57
CA THR A 163 -19.00 -0.89 -12.86
C THR A 163 -18.02 -0.95 -14.03
N PRO A 164 -17.75 -2.13 -14.61
CA PRO A 164 -16.67 -2.31 -15.58
C PRO A 164 -16.95 -1.65 -16.93
N LYS A 165 -18.21 -1.64 -17.39
CA LYS A 165 -18.55 -1.21 -18.77
C LYS A 165 -18.33 0.29 -19.00
N PRO A 166 -18.82 1.21 -18.13
CA PRO A 166 -18.50 2.63 -18.24
C PRO A 166 -16.99 2.90 -18.13
N LEU A 167 -16.31 2.18 -17.25
CA LEU A 167 -14.86 2.30 -17.08
C LEU A 167 -14.09 1.83 -18.31
N PHE A 168 -14.53 0.74 -18.93
CA PHE A 168 -13.94 0.23 -20.16
C PHE A 168 -14.12 1.22 -21.32
N THR A 169 -15.28 1.85 -21.43
CA THR A 169 -15.52 2.89 -22.46
C THR A 169 -14.69 4.15 -22.22
N LEU A 170 -14.51 4.54 -20.96
CA LEU A 170 -13.60 5.63 -20.60
C LEU A 170 -12.14 5.28 -20.92
N PHE A 171 -11.74 4.03 -20.65
CA PHE A 171 -10.43 3.50 -20.97
C PHE A 171 -10.18 3.50 -22.48
N SER A 172 -11.10 2.95 -23.28
CA SER A 172 -10.98 2.90 -24.75
C SER A 172 -10.94 4.30 -25.35
N TRP A 173 -11.79 5.21 -24.88
CA TRP A 173 -11.79 6.61 -25.29
C TRP A 173 -10.46 7.31 -24.97
N ALA A 174 -9.89 7.09 -23.79
CA ALA A 174 -8.61 7.67 -23.42
C ALA A 174 -7.48 7.18 -24.33
N HIS A 175 -7.49 5.89 -24.71
CA HIS A 175 -6.48 5.29 -25.60
C HIS A 175 -6.59 5.77 -27.05
N LYS A 176 -7.77 6.22 -27.50
CA LYS A 176 -7.95 6.81 -28.84
C LYS A 176 -7.34 8.21 -28.95
N ARG A 177 -7.02 8.88 -27.84
CA ARG A 177 -6.53 10.27 -27.86
C ARG A 177 -5.01 10.31 -28.11
N PRO A 178 -4.53 11.22 -28.99
CA PRO A 178 -3.13 11.31 -29.36
C PRO A 178 -2.23 11.77 -28.20
N ASP A 179 -2.77 12.54 -27.25
CA ASP A 179 -2.02 13.10 -26.12
C ASP A 179 -1.90 12.14 -24.92
N PHE A 180 -2.57 10.99 -24.96
CA PHE A 180 -2.62 10.07 -23.83
C PHE A 180 -1.36 9.19 -23.76
N GLN A 181 -0.61 9.30 -22.67
CA GLN A 181 0.49 8.40 -22.38
C GLN A 181 -0.02 7.13 -21.71
N PHE A 182 0.21 5.97 -22.35
CA PHE A 182 -0.11 4.67 -21.79
C PHE A 182 0.60 4.44 -20.45
N SER A 183 -0.12 3.89 -19.48
CA SER A 183 0.42 3.52 -18.16
C SER A 183 -0.03 2.12 -17.79
N MET A 184 0.93 1.27 -17.42
CA MET A 184 0.66 -0.10 -16.96
C MET A 184 -0.22 -0.13 -15.69
N ALA A 185 -0.09 0.88 -14.83
CA ALA A 185 -0.93 0.99 -13.63
C ALA A 185 -2.42 1.16 -13.98
N VAL A 186 -2.74 1.99 -14.99
CA VAL A 186 -4.12 2.19 -15.46
C VAL A 186 -4.65 0.91 -16.11
N PHE A 187 -3.81 0.21 -16.86
CA PHE A 187 -4.13 -1.07 -17.45
C PHE A 187 -4.45 -2.15 -16.39
N ASN A 188 -3.58 -2.33 -15.39
CA ASN A 188 -3.81 -3.27 -14.28
C ASN A 188 -5.07 -2.90 -13.48
N ALA A 189 -5.35 -1.61 -13.30
CA ALA A 189 -6.57 -1.15 -12.66
C ALA A 189 -7.84 -1.49 -13.48
N MET A 190 -7.77 -1.38 -14.82
CA MET A 190 -8.86 -1.81 -15.70
C MET A 190 -9.09 -3.33 -15.63
N VAL A 191 -8.02 -4.12 -15.73
CA VAL A 191 -8.07 -5.59 -15.58
C VAL A 191 -8.63 -5.98 -14.22
N ASN A 192 -8.24 -5.27 -13.16
CA ASN A 192 -8.74 -5.46 -11.82
C ASN A 192 -10.25 -5.19 -11.71
N SER A 193 -10.74 -4.13 -12.35
CA SER A 193 -12.17 -3.79 -12.39
C SER A 193 -12.99 -4.85 -13.16
N LEU A 194 -12.51 -5.27 -14.34
CA LEU A 194 -13.14 -6.37 -15.10
C LEU A 194 -13.19 -7.67 -14.28
N GLY A 195 -12.08 -7.99 -13.59
CA GLY A 195 -12.01 -9.14 -12.70
C GLY A 195 -12.95 -9.04 -11.49
N LYS A 196 -13.19 -7.84 -10.94
CA LYS A 196 -14.19 -7.64 -9.86
C LYS A 196 -15.60 -7.95 -10.35
N ALA A 197 -15.91 -7.52 -11.56
CA ALA A 197 -17.21 -7.78 -12.19
C ALA A 197 -17.37 -9.20 -12.77
N ARG A 198 -16.32 -10.03 -12.68
CA ARG A 198 -16.26 -11.40 -13.23
C ARG A 198 -16.38 -11.46 -14.76
N GLU A 199 -16.09 -10.36 -15.46
CA GLU A 199 -15.98 -10.32 -16.92
C GLU A 199 -14.57 -10.75 -17.36
N PHE A 200 -14.22 -12.00 -17.05
CA PHE A 200 -12.87 -12.53 -17.28
C PHE A 200 -12.51 -12.67 -18.76
N ASP A 201 -13.49 -12.95 -19.62
CA ASP A 201 -13.28 -13.06 -21.06
C ASP A 201 -12.86 -11.72 -21.65
N SER A 202 -13.56 -10.63 -21.29
CA SER A 202 -13.21 -9.26 -21.66
C SER A 202 -11.80 -8.89 -21.17
N ALA A 203 -11.45 -9.26 -19.94
CA ALA A 203 -10.12 -9.04 -19.39
C ALA A 203 -9.03 -9.77 -20.19
N TRP A 204 -9.27 -11.03 -20.56
CA TRP A 204 -8.35 -11.80 -21.40
C TRP A 204 -8.23 -11.26 -22.82
N CYS A 205 -9.33 -10.81 -23.44
CA CYS A 205 -9.28 -10.15 -24.73
C CYS A 205 -8.34 -8.94 -24.70
N LEU A 206 -8.44 -8.10 -23.66
CA LEU A 206 -7.59 -6.93 -23.48
C LEU A 206 -6.12 -7.29 -23.19
N ILE A 207 -5.86 -8.35 -22.41
CA ILE A 207 -4.49 -8.86 -22.17
C ILE A 207 -3.87 -9.40 -23.47
N LEU A 208 -4.61 -10.21 -24.22
CA LEU A 208 -4.13 -10.81 -25.48
C LEU A 208 -3.92 -9.77 -26.57
N ASP A 209 -4.75 -8.73 -26.62
CA ASP A 209 -4.58 -7.61 -27.55
C ASP A 209 -3.28 -6.85 -27.27
N GLN A 210 -2.98 -6.57 -26.00
CA GLN A 210 -1.68 -5.96 -25.63
C GLN A 210 -0.47 -6.86 -25.93
N ILE A 211 -0.60 -8.18 -25.77
CA ILE A 211 0.49 -9.12 -26.10
C ILE A 211 0.79 -9.13 -27.61
N LYS A 212 -0.24 -9.00 -28.44
CA LYS A 212 -0.13 -8.96 -29.92
C LYS A 212 0.32 -7.60 -30.44
N GLY A 213 0.06 -6.53 -29.69
CA GLY A 213 0.42 -5.16 -30.04
C GLY A 213 1.90 -4.84 -29.79
N ASP A 214 2.16 -3.66 -29.23
CA ASP A 214 3.52 -3.14 -29.06
C ASP A 214 4.32 -3.97 -28.03
N PRO A 215 5.56 -4.38 -28.34
CA PRO A 215 6.39 -5.16 -27.42
C PRO A 215 6.78 -4.39 -26.15
N SER A 216 6.71 -3.06 -26.17
CA SER A 216 6.97 -2.19 -25.01
C SER A 216 5.79 -2.08 -24.04
N ARG A 217 4.58 -2.52 -24.43
CA ARG A 217 3.34 -2.44 -23.63
C ARG A 217 2.90 -3.80 -23.10
N ARG A 218 3.82 -4.76 -23.04
CA ARG A 218 3.51 -6.13 -22.64
C ARG A 218 3.05 -6.19 -21.18
N PRO A 219 2.04 -7.04 -20.89
CA PRO A 219 1.58 -7.26 -19.51
C PRO A 219 2.72 -7.63 -18.57
N ASP A 220 2.69 -7.05 -17.39
CA ASP A 220 3.64 -7.34 -16.33
C ASP A 220 3.19 -8.54 -15.46
N SER A 221 4.08 -8.98 -14.57
CA SER A 221 3.76 -9.99 -13.55
C SER A 221 2.53 -9.59 -12.71
N ASP A 222 2.38 -8.29 -12.42
CA ASP A 222 1.26 -7.76 -11.63
C ASP A 222 -0.10 -7.87 -12.35
N THR A 223 -0.13 -7.81 -13.68
CA THR A 223 -1.32 -8.07 -14.50
C THR A 223 -1.84 -9.49 -14.24
N PHE A 224 -0.97 -10.49 -14.39
CA PHE A 224 -1.33 -11.89 -14.18
C PHE A 224 -1.64 -12.19 -12.72
N LEU A 225 -0.91 -11.56 -11.80
CA LEU A 225 -1.18 -11.63 -10.37
C LEU A 225 -2.58 -11.13 -10.01
N THR A 226 -2.98 -10.01 -10.62
CA THR A 226 -4.33 -9.46 -10.48
C THR A 226 -5.37 -10.45 -10.98
N MET A 227 -5.19 -11.04 -12.16
CA MET A 227 -6.08 -12.07 -12.69
C MET A 227 -6.17 -13.30 -11.79
N ILE A 228 -5.04 -13.83 -11.32
CA ILE A 228 -4.96 -14.99 -10.42
C ILE A 228 -5.75 -14.73 -9.13
N ARG A 229 -5.54 -13.58 -8.47
CA ARG A 229 -6.27 -13.21 -7.26
C ARG A 229 -7.77 -13.07 -7.51
N ARG A 230 -8.17 -12.56 -8.69
CA ARG A 230 -9.58 -12.40 -9.06
C ARG A 230 -10.24 -13.73 -9.35
N TYR A 231 -9.58 -14.65 -10.05
CA TYR A 231 -10.07 -16.02 -10.25
C TYR A 231 -10.21 -16.79 -8.94
N ALA A 232 -9.24 -16.68 -8.03
CA ALA A 232 -9.30 -17.31 -6.71
C ALA A 232 -10.54 -16.83 -5.93
N ARG A 233 -10.76 -15.51 -5.85
CA ARG A 233 -11.94 -14.90 -5.19
C ARG A 233 -13.27 -15.24 -5.86
N ALA A 234 -13.26 -15.50 -7.17
CA ALA A 234 -14.44 -15.93 -7.90
C ALA A 234 -14.76 -17.42 -7.71
N GLY A 235 -13.90 -18.18 -7.02
CA GLY A 235 -14.07 -19.62 -6.83
C GLY A 235 -13.69 -20.45 -8.06
N LEU A 236 -12.82 -19.93 -8.93
CA LEU A 236 -12.37 -20.57 -10.18
C LEU A 236 -10.89 -20.97 -10.10
N PRO A 237 -10.52 -21.95 -9.25
CA PRO A 237 -9.13 -22.28 -8.96
C PRO A 237 -8.37 -22.85 -10.17
N LEU A 238 -9.06 -23.60 -11.04
CA LEU A 238 -8.45 -24.16 -12.25
C LEU A 238 -8.10 -23.08 -13.28
N ALA A 239 -8.92 -22.03 -13.38
CA ALA A 239 -8.63 -20.89 -14.25
C ALA A 239 -7.44 -20.08 -13.73
N ALA A 240 -7.32 -19.93 -12.41
CA ALA A 240 -6.15 -19.31 -11.78
C ALA A 240 -4.85 -20.07 -12.09
N ILE A 241 -4.87 -21.41 -11.99
CA ILE A 241 -3.72 -22.26 -12.32
C ILE A 241 -3.35 -22.13 -13.81
N ARG A 242 -4.34 -22.19 -14.71
CA ARG A 242 -4.09 -22.02 -16.16
C ARG A 242 -3.49 -20.65 -16.49
N THR A 243 -3.94 -19.61 -15.79
CA THR A 243 -3.39 -18.25 -15.94
C THR A 243 -1.93 -18.19 -15.53
N PHE A 244 -1.58 -18.85 -14.43
CA PHE A 244 -0.18 -18.97 -14.00
C PHE A 244 0.67 -19.76 -15.00
N GLU A 245 0.20 -20.92 -15.45
CA GLU A 245 0.91 -21.73 -16.46
C GLU A 245 1.12 -20.95 -17.77
N TYR A 246 0.11 -20.17 -18.19
CA TYR A 246 0.24 -19.29 -19.34
C TYR A 246 1.25 -18.16 -19.11
N ALA A 247 1.25 -17.53 -17.93
CA ALA A 247 2.22 -16.50 -17.58
C ALA A 247 3.67 -17.03 -17.61
N CYS A 248 3.89 -18.24 -17.11
CA CYS A 248 5.19 -18.93 -17.20
C CYS A 248 5.57 -19.23 -18.66
N SER A 249 4.61 -19.61 -19.51
CA SER A 249 4.88 -19.96 -20.92
C SER A 249 5.35 -18.78 -21.79
N LEU A 250 5.16 -17.55 -21.33
CA LEU A 250 5.45 -16.35 -22.11
C LEU A 250 6.91 -15.86 -22.03
N ASP A 251 7.79 -16.49 -21.25
CA ASP A 251 9.23 -16.16 -21.10
C ASP A 251 9.55 -14.66 -20.79
N PHE A 252 8.54 -13.82 -20.49
CA PHE A 252 8.72 -12.40 -20.11
C PHE A 252 9.33 -12.21 -18.73
N LEU A 253 9.27 -13.24 -17.91
CA LEU A 253 9.78 -13.26 -16.55
C LEU A 253 11.20 -13.81 -16.60
N GLY A 254 12.16 -12.95 -16.92
CA GLY A 254 13.57 -13.27 -16.76
C GLY A 254 13.82 -13.85 -15.36
N ASP A 255 14.54 -14.97 -15.35
CA ASP A 255 15.01 -15.82 -14.27
C ASP A 255 14.50 -15.58 -12.82
N SER A 256 13.85 -16.62 -12.29
CA SER A 256 13.79 -17.06 -10.88
C SER A 256 12.90 -16.30 -9.86
N ASP A 257 12.92 -14.97 -9.77
CA ASP A 257 12.26 -14.27 -8.66
C ASP A 257 10.76 -13.94 -8.86
N PRO A 258 10.32 -13.35 -9.99
CA PRO A 258 8.92 -12.99 -10.18
C PRO A 258 8.03 -14.22 -10.37
N GLU A 259 8.53 -15.27 -11.01
CA GLU A 259 7.82 -16.55 -11.15
C GLU A 259 7.59 -17.21 -9.78
N LYS A 260 8.62 -17.25 -8.94
CA LYS A 260 8.51 -17.76 -7.57
C LYS A 260 7.49 -16.96 -6.76
N ASN A 261 7.52 -15.63 -6.87
CA ASN A 261 6.54 -14.76 -6.21
C ASN A 261 5.10 -14.99 -6.72
N LEU A 262 4.92 -15.20 -8.03
CA LEU A 262 3.63 -15.54 -8.64
C LEU A 262 3.11 -16.89 -8.16
N PHE A 263 3.96 -17.91 -8.12
CA PHE A 263 3.61 -19.25 -7.65
C PHE A 263 3.21 -19.24 -6.17
N GLU A 264 4.01 -18.59 -5.32
CA GLU A 264 3.69 -18.41 -3.90
C GLU A 264 2.38 -17.64 -3.71
N THR A 265 2.13 -16.60 -4.52
CA THR A 265 0.90 -15.81 -4.41
C THR A 265 -0.33 -16.54 -4.94
N LEU A 266 -0.20 -17.36 -5.98
CA LEU A 266 -1.25 -18.26 -6.46
C LEU A 266 -1.69 -19.20 -5.35
N LEU A 267 -0.74 -19.86 -4.69
CA LEU A 267 -1.02 -20.77 -3.59
C LEU A 267 -1.65 -20.04 -2.40
N ASP A 268 -1.14 -18.85 -2.04
CA ASP A 268 -1.70 -18.03 -0.98
C ASP A 268 -3.15 -17.61 -1.28
N ALA A 269 -3.42 -17.15 -2.49
CA ALA A 269 -4.76 -16.77 -2.92
C ALA A 269 -5.73 -17.97 -2.88
N LEU A 270 -5.33 -19.12 -3.41
CA LEU A 270 -6.16 -20.33 -3.39
C LEU A 270 -6.45 -20.81 -1.95
N CYS A 271 -5.46 -20.78 -1.06
CA CYS A 271 -5.62 -21.19 0.32
C CYS A 271 -6.50 -20.23 1.12
N LYS A 272 -6.37 -18.92 0.88
CA LYS A 272 -7.18 -17.89 1.55
C LYS A 272 -8.67 -18.00 1.24
N GLU A 273 -9.01 -18.42 0.02
CA GLU A 273 -10.38 -18.61 -0.45
C GLU A 273 -10.92 -20.03 -0.17
N GLY A 274 -10.15 -20.88 0.55
CA GLY A 274 -10.58 -22.22 0.98
C GLY A 274 -10.36 -23.35 -0.02
N HIS A 275 -9.73 -23.08 -1.17
CA HIS A 275 -9.40 -24.09 -2.19
C HIS A 275 -8.09 -24.85 -1.92
N VAL A 276 -7.81 -25.13 -0.65
CA VAL A 276 -6.53 -25.70 -0.17
C VAL A 276 -6.25 -27.09 -0.74
N ARG A 277 -7.29 -27.90 -0.95
CA ARG A 277 -7.16 -29.24 -1.55
C ARG A 277 -6.62 -29.18 -2.98
N ILE A 278 -7.03 -28.17 -3.75
CA ILE A 278 -6.57 -28.00 -5.13
C ILE A 278 -5.14 -27.46 -5.12
N ALA A 279 -4.83 -26.52 -4.22
CA ALA A 279 -3.48 -26.02 -4.03
C ALA A 279 -2.48 -27.14 -3.64
N SER A 280 -2.85 -28.03 -2.72
CA SER A 280 -2.00 -29.16 -2.34
C SER A 280 -1.77 -30.13 -3.50
N GLN A 281 -2.84 -30.48 -4.24
CA GLN A 281 -2.72 -31.32 -5.43
C GLN A 281 -1.83 -30.69 -6.51
N TYR A 282 -1.86 -29.37 -6.64
CA TYR A 282 -1.01 -28.67 -7.59
C TYR A 282 0.48 -28.73 -7.19
N ILE A 283 0.78 -28.60 -5.91
CA ILE A 283 2.14 -28.78 -5.38
C ILE A 283 2.62 -30.23 -5.57
N ASP A 284 1.76 -31.22 -5.32
CA ASP A 284 2.08 -32.62 -5.55
C ASP A 284 2.41 -32.89 -7.03
N LYS A 285 1.65 -32.27 -7.96
CA LYS A 285 1.95 -32.32 -9.39
C LYS A 285 3.26 -31.62 -9.74
N HIS A 286 3.55 -30.49 -9.13
CA HIS A 286 4.82 -29.77 -9.34
C HIS A 286 6.02 -30.62 -8.90
N ARG A 287 5.93 -31.23 -7.71
CA ARG A 287 6.93 -32.17 -7.17
C ARG A 287 7.07 -33.44 -8.02
N ALA A 288 5.99 -33.91 -8.65
CA ALA A 288 6.05 -35.05 -9.56
C ALA A 288 6.81 -34.72 -10.86
N LYS A 289 6.77 -33.46 -11.32
CA LYS A 289 7.53 -33.00 -12.49
C LYS A 289 9.01 -32.77 -12.15
N ASP A 290 9.28 -32.16 -10.99
CA ASP A 290 10.63 -31.95 -10.49
C ASP A 290 10.78 -32.56 -9.08
N PRO A 291 11.30 -33.80 -8.99
CA PRO A 291 11.53 -34.47 -7.71
C PRO A 291 12.64 -33.83 -6.87
N SER A 292 13.52 -33.03 -7.48
CA SER A 292 14.63 -32.34 -6.79
C SER A 292 14.18 -31.02 -6.15
N TRP A 293 13.02 -30.51 -6.56
CA TRP A 293 12.45 -29.29 -6.02
C TRP A 293 11.97 -29.47 -4.58
N LEU A 294 12.55 -28.66 -3.69
CA LEU A 294 12.15 -28.55 -2.29
C LEU A 294 11.28 -27.31 -2.10
N PRO A 295 10.02 -27.43 -1.64
CA PRO A 295 9.18 -26.26 -1.42
C PRO A 295 9.79 -25.32 -0.38
N PRO A 296 9.85 -24.01 -0.65
CA PRO A 296 10.27 -23.04 0.36
C PRO A 296 9.31 -23.04 1.56
N ILE A 297 9.84 -22.64 2.72
CA ILE A 297 9.07 -22.58 3.97
C ILE A 297 7.79 -21.76 3.87
N ARG A 298 7.77 -20.73 3.01
CA ARG A 298 6.60 -19.90 2.79
C ARG A 298 5.41 -20.71 2.25
N ILE A 299 5.66 -21.68 1.38
CA ILE A 299 4.60 -22.56 0.84
C ILE A 299 4.02 -23.46 1.94
N TYR A 300 4.88 -24.01 2.81
CA TYR A 300 4.40 -24.79 3.97
C TYR A 300 3.53 -23.94 4.90
N ASN A 301 3.96 -22.71 5.20
CA ASN A 301 3.17 -21.79 6.03
C ASN A 301 1.82 -21.45 5.38
N ILE A 302 1.79 -21.18 4.07
CA ILE A 302 0.56 -20.92 3.32
C ILE A 302 -0.41 -22.10 3.40
N LEU A 303 0.07 -23.31 3.13
CA LEU A 303 -0.76 -24.52 3.16
C LEU A 303 -1.25 -24.86 4.57
N LEU A 304 -0.38 -24.76 5.58
CA LEU A 304 -0.75 -24.99 6.99
C LEU A 304 -1.89 -24.05 7.38
N ASN A 305 -1.72 -22.75 7.17
CA ASN A 305 -2.75 -21.74 7.40
C ASN A 305 -4.05 -22.09 6.64
N GLY A 306 -3.95 -22.46 5.37
CA GLY A 306 -5.10 -22.91 4.58
C GLY A 306 -5.85 -24.09 5.22
N TRP A 307 -5.13 -25.16 5.59
CA TRP A 307 -5.73 -26.36 6.18
C TRP A 307 -6.37 -26.11 7.54
N PHE A 308 -5.74 -25.24 8.36
CA PHE A 308 -6.28 -24.82 9.64
C PHE A 308 -7.56 -24.01 9.49
N ARG A 309 -7.58 -22.99 8.63
CA ARG A 309 -8.80 -22.22 8.30
C ARG A 309 -9.92 -23.08 7.73
N SER A 310 -9.56 -24.15 7.02
CA SER A 310 -10.51 -25.16 6.51
C SER A 310 -10.93 -26.21 7.55
N ARG A 311 -10.44 -26.12 8.80
CA ARG A 311 -10.67 -27.06 9.91
C ARG A 311 -10.29 -28.52 9.59
N LYS A 312 -9.29 -28.75 8.73
CA LYS A 312 -8.82 -30.09 8.32
C LYS A 312 -7.51 -30.48 9.02
N LEU A 313 -7.56 -30.64 10.33
CA LEU A 313 -6.39 -30.87 11.19
C LEU A 313 -5.53 -32.09 10.79
N LYS A 314 -6.16 -33.21 10.39
CA LYS A 314 -5.43 -34.41 9.93
C LYS A 314 -4.58 -34.16 8.68
N HIS A 315 -4.92 -33.16 7.85
CA HIS A 315 -4.12 -32.78 6.68
C HIS A 315 -2.97 -31.86 7.09
N ALA A 316 -3.23 -30.91 7.99
CA ALA A 316 -2.20 -30.05 8.56
C ALA A 316 -1.11 -30.84 9.32
N GLU A 317 -1.51 -31.84 10.12
CA GLU A 317 -0.58 -32.71 10.86
C GLU A 317 0.31 -33.53 9.92
N ARG A 318 -0.26 -34.12 8.86
CA ARG A 318 0.53 -34.84 7.85
C ARG A 318 1.53 -33.92 7.15
N LEU A 319 1.10 -32.70 6.82
CA LEU A 319 1.97 -31.70 6.20
C LEU A 319 3.10 -31.26 7.13
N TRP A 320 2.83 -31.13 8.43
CA TRP A 320 3.83 -30.82 9.46
C TRP A 320 4.88 -31.93 9.61
N VAL A 321 4.45 -33.19 9.67
CA VAL A 321 5.37 -34.34 9.70
C VAL A 321 6.22 -34.38 8.42
N GLN A 322 5.62 -34.10 7.26
CA GLN A 322 6.34 -34.01 6.01
C GLN A 322 7.39 -32.90 6.01
N MET A 323 7.04 -31.70 6.49
CA MET A 323 7.96 -30.56 6.63
C MET A 323 9.18 -30.92 7.51
N LYS A 324 8.94 -31.61 8.63
CA LYS A 324 10.02 -32.12 9.50
C LYS A 324 10.89 -33.16 8.79
N LYS A 325 10.27 -34.11 8.06
CA LYS A 325 10.99 -35.16 7.31
C LYS A 325 11.88 -34.58 6.21
N GLU A 326 11.45 -33.49 5.58
CA GLU A 326 12.20 -32.76 4.55
C GLU A 326 13.25 -31.80 5.14
N ASN A 327 13.49 -31.84 6.46
CA ASN A 327 14.45 -30.99 7.18
C ASN A 327 14.23 -29.48 7.00
N VAL A 328 12.99 -29.06 6.70
CA VAL A 328 12.64 -27.64 6.59
C VAL A 328 12.42 -27.09 8.00
N LYS A 329 13.32 -26.21 8.45
CA LYS A 329 13.30 -25.65 9.81
C LYS A 329 12.10 -24.71 10.01
N PRO A 330 11.15 -25.00 10.92
CA PRO A 330 10.02 -24.12 11.19
C PRO A 330 10.46 -22.74 11.67
N THR A 331 9.73 -21.70 11.25
CA THR A 331 10.00 -20.29 11.62
C THR A 331 9.04 -19.82 12.71
N VAL A 332 9.30 -18.63 13.28
CA VAL A 332 8.38 -17.95 14.21
C VAL A 332 6.98 -17.83 13.61
N VAL A 333 6.87 -17.55 12.31
CA VAL A 333 5.59 -17.49 11.58
C VAL A 333 4.90 -18.85 11.61
N THR A 334 5.63 -19.94 11.35
CA THR A 334 5.08 -21.30 11.34
C THR A 334 4.49 -21.67 12.71
N TYR A 335 5.23 -21.42 13.80
CA TYR A 335 4.74 -21.67 15.15
C TYR A 335 3.58 -20.75 15.53
N GLY A 336 3.64 -19.47 15.12
CA GLY A 336 2.56 -18.51 15.33
C GLY A 336 1.24 -18.99 14.70
N THR A 337 1.26 -19.39 13.42
CA THR A 337 0.08 -19.93 12.72
C THR A 337 -0.49 -21.15 13.44
N ILE A 338 0.37 -22.11 13.85
CA ILE A 338 -0.10 -23.31 14.54
C ILE A 338 -0.73 -22.96 15.89
N ILE A 339 -0.12 -22.07 16.67
CA ILE A 339 -0.63 -21.69 18.00
C ILE A 339 -1.95 -20.93 17.90
N GLU A 340 -2.03 -19.94 17.01
CA GLU A 340 -3.23 -19.14 16.78
C GLU A 340 -4.42 -20.03 16.37
N ASP A 341 -4.22 -20.89 15.38
CA ASP A 341 -5.26 -21.76 14.86
C ASP A 341 -5.61 -22.92 15.83
N CYS A 342 -4.63 -23.44 16.60
CA CYS A 342 -4.90 -24.44 17.64
C CYS A 342 -5.67 -23.86 18.83
N ALA A 343 -5.46 -22.57 19.17
CA ALA A 343 -6.21 -21.90 20.23
C ALA A 343 -7.68 -21.70 19.84
N GLU A 344 -7.96 -21.38 18.57
CA GLU A 344 -9.34 -21.33 18.06
C GLU A 344 -10.00 -22.73 18.00
N CYS A 345 -9.21 -23.78 17.82
CA CYS A 345 -9.67 -25.18 17.77
C CYS A 345 -9.72 -25.86 19.15
N ALA A 346 -10.10 -25.15 20.23
CA ALA A 346 -10.05 -25.50 21.66
C ALA A 346 -10.45 -26.94 22.13
N ALA A 347 -10.87 -27.84 21.24
CA ALA A 347 -11.18 -29.24 21.50
C ALA A 347 -10.01 -30.24 21.28
N LEU A 348 -8.82 -29.85 20.79
CA LEU A 348 -7.79 -30.84 20.35
C LEU A 348 -6.34 -30.58 20.82
N THR A 349 -6.14 -29.86 21.92
CA THR A 349 -4.83 -29.51 22.48
C THR A 349 -3.94 -30.71 22.88
N TRP A 350 -4.52 -31.87 23.18
CA TRP A 350 -3.76 -33.03 23.68
C TRP A 350 -2.99 -33.80 22.59
N GLN A 351 -3.49 -33.87 21.36
CA GLN A 351 -2.82 -34.65 20.28
C GLN A 351 -1.56 -33.96 19.75
N TRP A 352 -1.58 -32.62 19.63
CA TRP A 352 -0.45 -31.86 19.09
C TRP A 352 0.70 -31.69 20.08
N SER A 353 0.42 -31.58 21.38
CA SER A 353 1.47 -31.47 22.41
C SER A 353 2.36 -32.71 22.47
N CYS A 354 1.86 -33.89 22.08
CA CYS A 354 2.65 -35.12 21.99
C CYS A 354 3.49 -35.21 20.70
N SER A 355 3.09 -34.57 19.59
CA SER A 355 3.82 -34.61 18.30
C SER A 355 4.85 -33.47 18.13
N MET A 356 4.82 -32.46 19.01
CA MET A 356 5.82 -31.38 19.01
C MET A 356 7.10 -31.72 19.78
N ARG A 357 7.06 -32.65 20.74
CA ARG A 357 8.26 -33.32 21.24
C ARG A 357 8.82 -34.26 20.18
#